data_AF-A0A969WBR6-F1
#
_entry.id   AF-A0A969WBR6-F1
#
_cell.length_a   1.000
_cell.length_b   1.000
_cell.length_c   1.000
_cell.angle_alpha   90.00
_cell.angle_beta   90.00
_cell.angle_gamma   90.00
#
_symmetry.space_group_name_H-M   'P 1'
#
loop_
_entity.id
_entity.type
_entity.pdbx_description
1 polymer ?
#
loop_
_entity_poly.entity_id
_entity_poly.type
_entity_poly.pdbx_seq_one_letter_code
_entity_poly.pdbx_strand_id
1 'polypeptide(L)' 'MSPEPPLPNEDDEELPPPPDRPDCCAGGCAQCVLDDYTEEMQRWRAKVDEIERRRAERRQTGGQTPS' A
#
# COMPACT_ATOMS: atom_id res chain seq x y z
N MET A 1 15.43 8.93 13.24
CA MET A 1 15.16 7.74 12.43
C MET A 1 13.84 7.16 12.90
N SER A 2 12.73 7.46 12.22
CA SER A 2 11.47 6.75 12.47
C SER A 2 11.64 5.32 11.97
N PRO A 3 11.41 4.30 12.81
CA PRO A 3 11.48 2.92 12.36
C PRO A 3 10.34 2.66 11.37
N GLU A 4 10.68 2.19 10.18
CA GLU A 4 9.68 1.69 9.23
C GLU A 4 8.89 0.56 9.90
N PRO A 5 7.55 0.64 9.96
CA PRO A 5 6.76 -0.44 10.52
C PRO A 5 6.99 -1.70 9.68
N PRO A 6 7.19 -2.87 10.32
CA PRO A 6 7.35 -4.12 9.59
C PRO A 6 6.11 -4.34 8.72
N LEU A 7 6.32 -4.52 7.42
CA LEU A 7 5.25 -4.77 6.47
C LEU A 7 4.48 -6.03 6.95
N PRO A 8 3.14 -5.97 7.05
CA PRO A 8 2.35 -7.11 7.51
C PRO A 8 2.52 -8.28 6.53
N ASN A 9 2.57 -9.48 7.12
CA ASN A 9 2.91 -10.75 6.46
C ASN A 9 2.11 -10.96 5.17
N GLU A 10 2.83 -11.20 4.07
CA GLU A 10 2.35 -11.31 2.68
C GLU A 10 1.32 -12.43 2.39
N ASP A 11 0.98 -13.26 3.37
CA ASP A 11 0.20 -14.50 3.17
C ASP A 11 -1.32 -14.31 3.32
N ASP A 12 -1.75 -13.38 4.16
CA ASP A 12 -3.15 -12.93 4.23
C ASP A 12 -3.23 -11.63 3.44
N GLU A 13 -3.53 -11.76 2.15
CA GLU A 13 -3.31 -10.72 1.16
C GLU A 13 -4.32 -9.58 1.27
N GLU A 14 -4.57 -9.05 2.47
CA GLU A 14 -5.36 -7.86 2.73
C GLU A 14 -4.69 -6.63 2.12
N LEU A 15 -5.49 -5.76 1.52
CA LEU A 15 -4.99 -4.53 0.94
C LEU A 15 -4.45 -3.66 2.09
N PRO A 16 -3.20 -3.14 1.98
CA PRO A 16 -2.68 -2.26 3.01
C PRO A 16 -3.62 -1.05 3.16
N PRO A 17 -3.83 -0.52 4.38
CA PRO A 17 -4.60 0.70 4.55
C PRO A 17 -3.92 1.84 3.79
N PRO A 18 -4.70 2.73 3.14
CA PRO A 18 -4.14 3.89 2.47
C PRO A 18 -3.45 4.81 3.48
N PRO A 19 -2.37 5.50 3.09
CA PRO A 19 -1.70 6.45 3.97
C PRO A 19 -2.62 7.62 4.32
N ASP A 20 -2.56 8.07 5.56
CA ASP A 20 -3.36 9.19 6.05
C ASP A 20 -2.80 10.51 5.50
N ARG A 21 -3.68 11.39 5.03
CA ARG A 21 -3.23 12.64 4.43
C ARG A 21 -2.82 13.62 5.53
N PRO A 22 -1.56 14.07 5.58
CA PRO A 22 -1.11 15.01 6.59
C PRO A 22 -1.81 16.38 6.43
N ASP A 23 -2.12 17.02 7.56
CA ASP A 23 -2.66 18.37 7.57
C ASP A 23 -1.59 19.36 7.06
N CYS A 24 -1.85 19.97 5.91
CA CYS A 24 -0.88 20.78 5.19
C CYS A 24 -0.57 22.06 5.98
N CYS A 25 0.67 22.21 6.45
CA CYS A 25 1.05 23.29 7.34
C CYS A 25 1.16 24.68 6.68
N ALA A 26 1.30 24.79 5.34
CA ALA A 26 1.59 26.07 4.65
C ALA A 26 2.67 26.95 5.33
N GLY A 27 3.55 26.34 6.15
CA GLY A 27 4.20 27.02 7.28
C GLY A 27 5.73 26.94 7.28
N GLY A 28 6.37 26.62 6.16
CA GLY A 28 7.82 26.70 6.01
C GLY A 28 8.62 25.50 6.51
N CYS A 29 8.06 24.28 6.45
CA CYS A 29 8.87 23.06 6.62
C CYS A 29 9.92 22.96 5.50
N ALA A 30 11.14 22.52 5.83
CA ALA A 30 12.24 22.39 4.87
C ALA A 30 11.99 21.29 3.80
N GLN A 31 11.14 20.30 4.10
CA GLN A 31 10.65 19.31 3.15
C GLN A 31 9.12 19.37 3.11
N CYS A 32 8.56 19.31 1.91
CA CYS A 32 7.12 19.34 1.70
C CYS A 32 6.50 18.02 2.16
N VAL A 33 5.69 18.05 3.22
CA VAL A 33 5.00 16.85 3.75
C VAL A 33 4.05 16.22 2.72
N LEU A 34 3.57 17.00 1.75
CA LEU A 34 2.73 16.50 0.67
C LEU A 34 3.53 15.73 -0.40
N ASP A 35 4.82 16.04 -0.57
CA ASP A 35 5.70 15.33 -1.50
C ASP A 35 5.97 13.92 -0.97
N ASP A 36 6.36 13.84 0.30
CA ASP A 36 6.56 12.59 1.05
C ASP A 36 5.29 11.72 1.04
N TYR A 37 4.13 12.33 1.33
CA TYR A 37 2.83 11.67 1.20
C TYR A 37 2.55 11.15 -0.22
N THR A 38 2.92 11.93 -1.25
CA THR A 38 2.72 11.52 -2.64
C THR A 38 3.60 10.32 -2.98
N GLU A 39 4.86 10.30 -2.54
CA GLU A 39 5.75 9.16 -2.73
C GLU A 39 5.22 7.90 -2.02
N GLU A 40 4.76 8.05 -0.77
CA GLU A 40 4.17 6.95 0.00
C GLU A 40 2.88 6.42 -0.67
N MET A 41 2.02 7.33 -1.15
CA MET A 41 0.83 6.99 -1.94
C MET A 41 1.15 6.21 -3.21
N GLN A 42 2.23 6.56 -3.92
CA GLN A 42 2.64 5.84 -5.13
C GLN A 42 3.12 4.43 -4.81
N ARG A 43 3.88 4.25 -3.73
CA ARG A 43 4.31 2.92 -3.26
C ARG A 43 3.12 2.07 -2.83
N TRP A 44 2.17 2.67 -2.09
CA TRP A 44 0.93 2.01 -1.70
C TRP A 44 0.13 1.53 -2.92
N ARG A 45 -0.06 2.39 -3.93
CA ARG A 45 -0.74 2.03 -5.18
C ARG A 45 -0.09 0.86 -5.90
N ALA A 46 1.25 0.87 -6.01
CA ALA A 46 1.97 -0.22 -6.64
C ALA A 46 1.79 -1.56 -5.91
N LYS A 47 1.79 -1.52 -4.56
CA LYS A 47 1.56 -2.70 -3.73
C LYS A 47 0.12 -3.23 -3.87
N VAL A 48 -0.86 -2.33 -3.90
CA VAL A 48 -2.27 -2.67 -4.15
C VAL A 48 -2.45 -3.32 -5.52
N ASP A 49 -1.87 -2.76 -6.59
CA ASP A 49 -1.95 -3.32 -7.94
C ASP A 49 -1.35 -4.74 -8.01
N GLU A 50 -0.18 -4.94 -7.39
CA GLU A 50 0.45 -6.26 -7.31
C GLU A 50 -0.44 -7.28 -6.58
N ILE A 51 -1.01 -6.89 -5.44
CA ILE A 51 -1.93 -7.73 -4.66
C ILE A 51 -3.17 -8.06 -5.50
N GLU A 52 -3.83 -7.07 -6.09
CA GLU A 52 -5.03 -7.29 -6.89
C GLU A 52 -4.76 -8.19 -8.10
N ARG A 53 -3.58 -8.07 -8.73
CA ARG A 53 -3.16 -8.97 -9.81
C ARG A 53 -3.02 -10.41 -9.31
N ARG A 54 -2.32 -10.62 -8.19
CA ARG A 54 -2.15 -11.94 -7.57
C ARG A 54 -3.50 -12.53 -7.13
N ARG A 55 -4.40 -11.72 -6.56
CA ARG A 55 -5.78 -12.12 -6.24
C ARG A 55 -6.53 -12.56 -7.48
N ALA A 56 -6.44 -11.83 -8.58
CA ALA A 56 -7.09 -12.18 -9.84
C ALA A 56 -6.55 -13.51 -10.40
N GLU A 57 -5.24 -13.74 -10.32
CA GLU A 57 -4.59 -15.01 -10.71
C GLU A 57 -5.05 -16.18 -9.81
N ARG A 58 -5.09 -15.97 -8.48
CA ARG A 58 -5.60 -16.97 -7.52
C ARG A 58 -7.09 -17.22 -7.67
N ARG A 59 -7.91 -16.23 -8.00
CA ARG A 59 -9.35 -16.41 -8.25
C ARG A 59 -9.61 -17.26 -9.49
N GLN A 60 -8.74 -17.15 -10.49
CA GLN A 60 -8.81 -17.95 -11.70
C GLN A 60 -8.31 -19.39 -11.48
N THR A 61 -7.29 -19.59 -10.65
CA THR A 61 -6.70 -20.92 -10.38
C THR A 61 -7.37 -21.67 -9.22
N GLY A 62 -7.85 -20.96 -8.19
CA GLY A 62 -8.52 -21.49 -7.00
C GLY A 62 -10.03 -21.68 -7.14
N GLY A 63 -10.62 -21.32 -8.29
CA GLY A 63 -12.02 -21.64 -8.63
C GLY A 63 -12.24 -23.07 -9.12
N GLN A 64 -11.17 -23.87 -9.25
CA GLN A 64 -11.26 -25.29 -9.60
C GLN A 64 -10.94 -26.13 -8.36
N THR A 65 -11.93 -26.31 -7.49
CA THR A 65 -11.96 -27.46 -6.58
C THR A 65 -12.34 -28.67 -7.45
N PRO A 66 -11.43 -29.61 -7.79
CA PRO A 66 -11.88 -30.91 -8.26
C PRO A 66 -12.58 -31.63 -7.10
N SER A 67 -13.71 -32.26 -7.45
CA SER A 67 -14.66 -32.92 -6.57
C SER A 67 -14.07 -34.00 -5.66
#